data_AF-A0A4P9VY29-F1
#
_entry.id   AF-A0A4P9VY29-F1
#
_cell.length_a   1.000
_cell.length_b   1.000
_cell.length_c   1.000
_cell.angle_alpha   90.00
_cell.angle_beta   90.00
_cell.angle_gamma   90.00
#
_symmetry.space_group_name_H-M   'P 1'
#
loop_
_entity.id
_entity.type
_entity.pdbx_description
1 polymer ?
#
loop_
_entity_poly.entity_id
_entity_poly.type
_entity_poly.pdbx_seq_one_letter_code
_entity_poly.pdbx_strand_id
1 'polypeptide(L)'
;MSAAPSKKSVTVLGAGVQGLTVAWLLQAQGYNVTILARDSPLGWAQDSLYTSPKAGANWMSYAALDDKRLQKWDEVTYRFLHALATLKHTTVMRLPAEEYWDDAPGVQWFSQLTPN
;
A
#
# COMPACT_ATOMS: atom_id res chain seq x y z
N MET A 1 10.82 21.15 35.87
CA MET A 1 10.93 20.64 34.49
C MET A 1 9.64 19.89 34.19
N SER A 2 8.83 20.35 33.22
CA SER A 2 7.60 19.64 32.84
C SER A 2 7.97 18.38 32.06
N ALA A 3 7.41 17.22 32.41
CA ALA A 3 7.57 16.00 31.63
C ALA A 3 7.02 16.25 30.20
N ALA A 4 7.76 15.77 29.18
CA ALA A 4 7.28 15.80 27.82
C ALA A 4 5.98 14.97 27.71
N PRO A 5 5.00 15.39 26.90
CA PRO A 5 3.76 14.65 26.73
C PRO A 5 4.07 13.22 26.25
N SER A 6 3.48 12.22 26.92
CA SER A 6 3.73 10.81 26.55
C SER A 6 3.03 10.48 25.23
N LYS A 7 3.76 9.84 24.31
CA LYS A 7 3.19 9.40 23.03
C LYS A 7 2.16 8.30 23.29
N LYS A 8 1.01 8.36 22.61
CA LYS A 8 0.01 7.28 22.67
C LYS A 8 0.61 6.01 22.04
N SER A 9 0.49 4.88 22.73
CA SER A 9 0.98 3.59 22.25
C SER A 9 -0.07 2.88 21.39
N VAL A 10 0.36 2.25 20.30
CA VAL A 10 -0.50 1.44 19.40
C VAL A 10 0.22 0.15 19.04
N THR A 11 -0.48 -0.99 19.14
CA THR A 11 0.01 -2.28 18.66
C THR A 11 -0.66 -2.62 17.33
N VAL A 12 0.14 -2.88 16.30
CA VAL A 12 -0.30 -3.39 15.00
C VAL A 12 -0.06 -4.89 14.94
N LEU A 13 -1.11 -5.67 14.66
CA LEU A 13 -1.02 -7.12 14.47
C LEU A 13 -0.79 -7.44 12.99
N GLY A 14 0.35 -8.04 12.68
CA GLY A 14 0.76 -8.47 11.34
C GLY A 14 1.72 -7.51 10.64
N ALA A 15 2.70 -8.08 9.92
CA ALA A 15 3.76 -7.34 9.23
C ALA A 15 3.69 -7.50 7.70
N GLY A 16 2.49 -7.67 7.14
CA GLY A 16 2.26 -7.53 5.70
C GLY A 16 2.15 -6.08 5.25
N VAL A 17 1.96 -5.84 3.96
CA VAL A 17 1.88 -4.48 3.37
C VAL A 17 0.87 -3.60 4.10
N GLN A 18 -0.32 -4.12 4.41
CA GLN A 18 -1.34 -3.39 5.16
C GLN A 18 -0.84 -2.97 6.56
N GLY A 19 -0.29 -3.91 7.33
CA GLY A 19 0.20 -3.66 8.69
C GLY A 19 1.39 -2.69 8.72
N LEU A 20 2.35 -2.86 7.81
CA LEU A 20 3.53 -2.01 7.72
C LEU A 20 3.20 -0.58 7.26
N THR A 21 2.30 -0.43 6.28
CA THR A 21 1.84 0.91 5.85
C THR A 21 1.10 1.62 6.98
N VAL A 22 0.20 0.92 7.70
CA VAL A 22 -0.50 1.49 8.86
C VAL A 22 0.47 1.86 9.97
N ALA A 23 1.41 0.96 10.32
CA ALA A 23 2.41 1.22 11.35
C ALA A 23 3.28 2.44 11.03
N TRP A 24 3.72 2.57 9.77
CA TRP A 24 4.49 3.71 9.30
C TRP A 24 3.70 5.03 9.39
N LEU A 25 2.45 5.04 8.92
CA LEU A 25 1.59 6.23 8.99
C LEU A 25 1.33 6.66 10.44
N LEU A 26 1.02 5.71 11.33
CA LEU A 26 0.81 6.00 12.76
C LEU A 26 2.09 6.52 13.41
N GLN A 27 3.25 5.91 13.11
CA GLN A 27 4.53 6.39 13.63
C GLN A 27 4.83 7.82 13.16
N ALA A 28 4.58 8.13 11.88
CA ALA A 28 4.74 9.47 11.32
C ALA A 28 3.80 10.50 11.98
N GLN A 29 2.64 10.07 12.47
CA GLN A 29 1.71 10.89 13.26
C GLN A 29 2.09 11.03 14.75
N GLY A 30 3.23 10.47 15.17
CA GLY A 30 3.77 10.63 16.52
C GLY A 30 3.34 9.57 17.52
N TYR A 31 2.69 8.49 17.09
CA TYR A 31 2.37 7.35 17.95
C TYR A 31 3.62 6.52 18.27
N ASN A 32 3.61 5.86 19.43
CA ASN A 32 4.59 4.82 19.76
C ASN A 32 4.05 3.48 19.26
N VAL A 33 4.60 2.98 18.15
CA VAL A 33 4.05 1.81 17.44
C VAL A 33 4.86 0.56 17.73
N THR A 34 4.18 -0.50 18.15
CA THR A 34 4.73 -1.87 18.25
C THR A 34 4.07 -2.75 17.20
N ILE A 35 4.85 -3.48 16.41
CA ILE A 35 4.33 -4.48 15.47
C ILE A 35 4.50 -5.86 16.10
N LEU A 36 3.41 -6.61 16.24
CA LEU A 36 3.43 -8.01 16.64
C LEU A 36 3.05 -8.86 15.43
N ALA A 37 3.94 -9.72 14.95
CA ALA A 37 3.67 -10.55 13.79
C ALA A 37 4.32 -11.93 13.92
N ARG A 38 3.64 -12.95 13.39
CA ARG A 38 4.20 -14.29 13.23
C ARG A 38 5.24 -14.31 12.10
N ASP A 39 4.87 -13.74 10.95
CA ASP A 39 5.71 -13.62 9.76
C ASP A 39 6.13 -12.16 9.56
N SER A 40 7.34 -11.94 9.01
CA SER A 40 7.83 -10.60 8.71
C SER A 40 8.70 -10.58 7.44
N PRO A 41 8.87 -9.41 6.79
CA PRO A 41 9.79 -9.29 5.65
C PRO A 41 11.26 -9.55 5.98
N LEU A 42 11.63 -9.59 7.26
CA LEU A 42 13.00 -9.88 7.72
C LEU A 42 13.28 -11.39 7.83
N GLY A 43 12.24 -12.22 7.80
CA GLY A 43 12.33 -13.68 7.87
C GLY A 43 12.03 -14.35 6.53
N TRP A 44 12.39 -15.64 6.42
CA TRP A 44 12.10 -16.44 5.23
C TRP A 44 10.59 -16.65 5.12
N ALA A 45 9.97 -15.97 4.15
CA ALA A 45 8.55 -16.02 3.85
C ALA A 45 8.13 -17.32 3.17
N GLN A 46 8.28 -18.45 3.88
CA GLN A 46 7.86 -19.77 3.39
C GLN A 46 6.41 -20.11 3.77
N ASP A 47 5.83 -19.40 4.75
CA ASP A 47 4.46 -19.65 5.18
C ASP A 47 3.47 -19.23 4.09
N SER A 48 2.62 -20.16 3.64
CA SER A 48 1.60 -19.94 2.62
C SER A 48 0.58 -18.85 3.00
N LEU A 49 0.35 -18.63 4.29
CA LEU A 49 -0.60 -17.65 4.83
C LEU A 49 -0.04 -16.23 4.87
N TYR A 50 1.27 -16.03 4.69
CA TYR A 50 1.86 -14.69 4.59
C TYR A 50 1.85 -14.20 3.13
N THR A 51 0.81 -13.46 2.75
CA THR A 51 0.50 -13.18 1.33
C THR A 51 1.32 -12.08 0.68
N SER A 52 1.77 -11.08 1.43
CA SER A 52 2.53 -9.93 0.88
C SER A 52 3.73 -10.30 0.00
N PRO A 53 4.63 -11.24 0.39
CA PRO A 53 5.77 -11.64 -0.44
C PRO A 53 5.40 -12.48 -1.67
N LYS A 54 4.13 -12.90 -1.82
CA LYS A 54 3.65 -13.68 -2.96
C LYS A 54 3.04 -12.81 -4.06
N ALA A 55 2.86 -11.52 -3.81
CA ALA A 55 2.38 -10.59 -4.83
C ALA A 55 3.48 -10.30 -5.85
N GLY A 56 3.14 -10.16 -7.13
CA GLY A 56 4.03 -9.52 -8.11
C GLY A 56 4.14 -8.01 -7.85
N ALA A 57 2.96 -7.43 -7.59
CA ALA A 57 2.63 -6.06 -7.21
C ALA A 57 2.88 -4.98 -8.28
N ASN A 58 1.95 -4.88 -9.22
CA ASN A 58 1.66 -3.64 -9.94
C ASN A 58 0.52 -2.88 -9.24
N TRP A 59 0.31 -1.62 -9.64
CA TRP A 59 -0.93 -0.92 -9.31
C TRP A 59 -1.89 -1.07 -10.49
N MET A 60 -3.08 -1.58 -10.21
CA MET A 60 -4.21 -1.68 -11.13
C MET A 60 -5.48 -1.65 -10.29
N SER A 61 -6.48 -0.87 -10.69
CA SER A 61 -7.74 -0.85 -9.97
C SER A 61 -8.65 -1.97 -10.45
N TYR A 62 -9.28 -2.65 -9.48
CA TYR A 62 -10.36 -3.61 -9.71
C TYR A 62 -11.70 -3.11 -9.15
N ALA A 63 -11.80 -1.82 -8.82
CA ALA A 63 -13.01 -1.26 -8.24
C ALA A 63 -14.15 -1.17 -9.26
N ALA A 64 -15.33 -1.63 -8.87
CA ALA A 64 -16.55 -1.39 -9.63
C ALA A 64 -16.88 0.11 -9.71
N LEU A 65 -17.65 0.53 -10.71
CA LEU A 65 -17.98 1.95 -10.94
C LEU A 65 -18.72 2.61 -9.77
N ASP A 66 -19.45 1.84 -8.99
CA ASP A 66 -20.22 2.25 -7.82
C ASP A 66 -19.49 2.03 -6.48
N ASP A 67 -18.37 1.29 -6.45
CA ASP A 67 -17.54 1.13 -5.23
C ASP A 67 -16.64 2.35 -5.00
N LYS A 68 -17.26 3.45 -4.56
CA LYS A 68 -16.55 4.71 -4.31
C LYS A 68 -15.50 4.62 -3.22
N ARG A 69 -15.61 3.64 -2.31
CA ARG A 69 -14.64 3.45 -1.24
C ARG A 69 -13.36 2.83 -1.79
N LEU A 70 -13.47 1.76 -2.57
CA LEU A 70 -12.31 1.12 -3.18
C LEU A 70 -11.64 2.05 -4.21
N GLN A 71 -12.43 2.76 -5.02
CA GLN A 71 -11.92 3.81 -5.90
C GLN A 71 -11.08 4.85 -5.12
N LYS A 72 -11.54 5.25 -3.93
CA LYS A 72 -10.81 6.23 -3.13
C LYS A 72 -9.48 5.68 -2.61
N TRP A 73 -9.46 4.42 -2.18
CA TRP A 73 -8.22 3.76 -1.73
C TRP A 73 -7.23 3.61 -2.87
N ASP A 74 -7.70 3.19 -4.04
CA ASP A 74 -6.90 3.05 -5.25
C ASP A 74 -6.29 4.39 -5.66
N GLU A 75 -7.09 5.47 -5.68
CA GLU A 75 -6.61 6.82 -6.00
C GLU A 75 -5.50 7.28 -5.05
N VAL A 76 -5.74 7.19 -3.72
CA VAL A 76 -4.77 7.63 -2.72
C VAL A 76 -3.47 6.82 -2.84
N THR A 77 -3.61 5.50 -3.05
CA THR A 77 -2.47 4.60 -3.22
C THR A 77 -1.69 4.92 -4.48
N TYR A 78 -2.37 5.14 -5.61
CA TYR A 78 -1.73 5.53 -6.87
C TYR A 78 -0.88 6.77 -6.69
N ARG A 79 -1.47 7.85 -6.17
CA ARG A 79 -0.77 9.13 -5.99
C ARG A 79 0.44 8.98 -5.08
N PHE A 80 0.30 8.21 -4.00
CA PHE A 80 1.40 7.94 -3.08
C PHE A 80 2.53 7.14 -3.75
N LEU A 81 2.22 6.02 -4.41
CA LEU A 81 3.21 5.18 -5.11
C LEU A 81 3.87 5.95 -6.27
N HIS A 82 3.09 6.73 -7.01
CA HIS A 82 3.58 7.55 -8.10
C HIS A 82 4.58 8.59 -7.58
N ALA A 83 4.30 9.27 -6.46
CA ALA A 83 5.25 10.17 -5.80
C ALA A 83 6.46 9.42 -5.23
N LEU A 84 6.25 8.27 -4.61
CA LEU A 84 7.32 7.45 -4.03
C LEU A 84 8.34 7.02 -5.09
N ALA A 85 7.88 6.72 -6.30
CA ALA A 85 8.73 6.36 -7.44
C ALA A 85 9.68 7.48 -7.90
N THR A 86 9.52 8.73 -7.45
CA THR A 86 10.49 9.81 -7.72
C THR A 86 11.64 9.86 -6.71
N LEU A 87 11.51 9.16 -5.58
CA LEU A 87 12.52 9.17 -4.53
C LEU A 87 13.61 8.13 -4.81
N LYS A 88 14.85 8.49 -4.46
CA LYS A 88 15.99 7.56 -4.51
C LYS A 88 15.83 6.48 -3.45
N HIS A 89 16.35 5.29 -3.74
CA HIS A 89 16.36 4.13 -2.83
C HIS A 89 14.96 3.60 -2.45
N THR A 90 13.96 3.82 -3.31
CA THR A 90 12.70 3.10 -3.25
C THR A 90 12.71 1.92 -4.22
N THR A 91 11.87 0.93 -3.98
CA THR A 91 11.66 -0.22 -4.88
C THR A 91 10.46 -0.02 -5.80
N VAL A 92 9.87 1.18 -5.82
CA VAL A 92 8.70 1.50 -6.65
C VAL A 92 9.15 2.17 -7.93
N MET A 93 8.65 1.67 -9.06
CA MET A 93 9.02 2.16 -10.39
C MET A 93 7.77 2.55 -11.17
N ARG A 94 7.92 3.55 -12.06
CA ARG A 94 6.90 3.86 -13.06
C ARG A 94 7.28 3.14 -14.35
N LEU A 95 6.41 2.26 -14.81
CA LEU A 95 6.60 1.50 -16.03
C LEU A 95 5.34 1.62 -16.89
N PRO A 96 5.46 1.72 -18.23
CA PRO A 96 4.32 1.52 -19.11
C PRO A 96 3.72 0.14 -18.87
N ALA A 97 2.39 0.05 -18.90
CA ALA A 97 1.64 -1.19 -18.81
C ALA A 97 0.74 -1.33 -20.03
N GLU A 98 0.68 -2.53 -20.59
CA GLU A 98 -0.20 -2.89 -21.70
C GLU A 98 -1.12 -4.02 -21.26
N GLU A 99 -2.40 -3.90 -21.58
CA GLU A 99 -3.40 -4.92 -21.27
C GLU A 99 -4.04 -5.42 -22.56
N TYR A 100 -4.13 -6.74 -22.66
CA TYR A 100 -4.70 -7.44 -23.81
C TYR A 100 -6.10 -7.94 -23.42
N TRP A 101 -7.07 -7.65 -24.27
CA TRP A 101 -8.47 -7.99 -24.05
C TRP A 101 -9.04 -8.70 -25.27
N ASP A 102 -9.81 -9.76 -25.03
CA ASP A 102 -10.56 -10.44 -26.10
C ASP A 102 -11.72 -9.57 -26.60
N ASP A 103 -12.38 -8.85 -25.69
CA ASP A 103 -13.45 -7.88 -25.95
C ASP A 103 -13.04 -6.48 -25.48
N ALA A 104 -13.59 -5.42 -26.10
CA ALA A 104 -13.27 -4.05 -25.69
C ALA A 104 -13.56 -3.83 -24.19
N PRO A 105 -12.59 -3.32 -23.40
CA PRO A 105 -12.82 -3.12 -21.99
C PRO A 105 -13.93 -2.08 -21.75
N GLY A 106 -14.68 -2.28 -20.68
CA GLY A 106 -15.64 -1.28 -20.20
C GLY A 106 -14.96 0.02 -19.75
N VAL A 107 -15.78 0.94 -19.25
CA VAL A 107 -15.27 2.23 -18.72
C VAL A 107 -14.29 1.98 -17.58
N GLN A 108 -13.04 2.41 -17.77
CA GLN A 108 -12.01 2.39 -16.75
C GLN A 108 -12.07 3.70 -15.95
N TRP A 109 -12.65 3.65 -14.75
CA TRP A 109 -12.85 4.84 -13.91
C TRP A 109 -11.54 5.57 -13.56
N PHE A 110 -10.44 4.82 -13.50
CA PHE A 110 -9.11 5.33 -13.13
C PHE A 110 -8.31 5.88 -14.31
N SER A 111 -8.86 5.87 -15.53
CA SER A 111 -8.20 6.41 -16.74
C SER A 111 -7.70 7.86 -16.58
N GLN A 112 -8.33 8.66 -15.73
CA GLN A 112 -7.91 10.04 -15.44
C GLN A 112 -6.75 10.15 -14.43
N LEU A 113 -6.45 9.06 -13.71
CA LEU A 113 -5.37 9.02 -12.72
C LEU A 113 -4.03 8.70 -13.37
N THR A 114 -4.03 7.82 -14.37
CA THR A 114 -2.85 7.35 -15.08
C THR A 114 -2.55 8.25 -16.28
N PRO A 115 -1.29 8.62 -16.53
CA PRO A 115 -0.93 9.28 -17.78
C PRO A 115 -1.23 8.35 -18.98
N ASN A 116 -1.73 8.93 -20.07
CA ASN A 116 -1.87 8.26 -21.36
C ASN A 116 -0.51 8.06 -22.04
#